data_AF-A0A0R2T2P8-F1
#
_entry.id   AF-A0A0R2T2P8-F1
#
_cell.length_a   1.000
_cell.length_b   1.000
_cell.length_c   1.000
_cell.angle_alpha   90.00
_cell.angle_beta   90.00
_cell.angle_gamma   90.00
#
_symmetry.space_group_name_H-M   'P 1'
#
loop_
_entity.id
_entity.type
_entity.pdbx_description
1 polymer ?
#
loop_
_entity_poly.entity_id
_entity_poly.type
_entity_poly.pdbx_seq_one_letter_code
_entity_poly.pdbx_strand_id
1 'polypeptide(L)'
;MDRKAAAYKRAKKKVNDLRGFYIHLLVYLLINGFFSINVLVREWFGGSSWRESIEDFSFFSLWFFWGLGLLFHAIVVFDLNPFFSKDWEDKKIKRILEAEQREKESFSNRNNQ
;
A
#
# COMPACT_ATOMS: atom_id res chain seq x y z
N MET A 1 5.93 18.54 23.12
CA MET A 1 5.49 17.21 22.67
C MET A 1 6.69 16.30 22.51
N ASP A 2 6.66 15.11 23.10
CA ASP A 2 7.81 14.24 23.28
C ASP A 2 8.25 13.59 21.96
N ARG A 3 9.47 13.91 21.46
CA ARG A 3 9.96 13.44 20.15
C ARG A 3 10.00 11.91 20.05
N LYS A 4 10.22 11.22 21.16
CA LYS A 4 10.26 9.75 21.25
C LYS A 4 8.88 9.12 21.00
N ALA A 5 7.82 9.71 21.54
CA ALA A 5 6.46 9.21 21.35
C ALA A 5 6.01 9.32 19.88
N ALA A 6 6.39 10.40 19.19
CA ALA A 6 6.09 10.59 17.77
C ALA A 6 6.86 9.61 16.87
N ALA A 7 8.12 9.30 17.19
CA ALA A 7 8.90 8.28 16.47
C ALA A 7 8.31 6.88 16.67
N TYR A 8 7.95 6.54 17.91
CA TYR A 8 7.31 5.26 18.23
C TYR A 8 5.97 5.06 17.50
N LYS A 9 5.11 6.09 17.48
CA LYS A 9 3.82 6.03 16.78
C LYS A 9 3.99 5.78 15.27
N ARG A 10 4.98 6.41 14.64
CA ARG A 10 5.32 6.20 13.22
C ARG A 10 5.80 4.78 12.95
N ALA A 11 6.74 4.29 13.76
CA ALA A 11 7.24 2.91 13.64
C ALA A 11 6.12 1.87 13.83
N LYS A 12 5.28 2.05 14.86
CA LYS A 12 4.15 1.16 15.14
C LYS A 12 3.13 1.14 13.99
N LYS A 13 2.84 2.30 13.39
CA LYS A 13 1.95 2.38 12.23
C LYS A 13 2.52 1.58 11.05
N LYS A 14 3.80 1.77 10.72
CA LYS A 14 4.45 1.01 9.63
C LYS A 14 4.37 -0.51 9.83
N VAL A 15 4.63 -0.99 11.05
CA VAL A 15 4.55 -2.43 11.36
C VAL A 15 3.13 -2.97 11.20
N ASN A 16 2.12 -2.21 11.63
CA ASN A 16 0.72 -2.61 11.50
C ASN A 16 0.28 -2.66 10.03
N ASP A 17 0.70 -1.68 9.24
CA ASP A 17 0.42 -1.61 7.80
C ASP A 17 1.10 -2.79 7.07
N LEU A 18 2.36 -3.12 7.43
CA LEU A 18 3.08 -4.30 6.94
C LEU A 18 2.31 -5.60 7.25
N ARG A 19 1.84 -5.76 8.49
CA ARG A 19 1.11 -6.95 8.93
C ARG A 19 -0.18 -7.12 8.14
N GLY A 20 -0.93 -6.04 7.89
CA GLY A 20 -2.13 -6.06 7.07
C GLY A 20 -1.86 -6.54 5.64
N PHE A 21 -0.79 -6.04 5.02
CA PHE A 21 -0.36 -6.47 3.70
C PHE A 21 -0.01 -7.96 3.65
N TYR A 22 0.79 -8.48 4.59
CA TYR A 22 1.17 -9.90 4.61
C TYR A 22 -0.03 -10.83 4.78
N ILE A 23 -1.01 -10.45 5.60
CA ILE A 23 -2.25 -11.23 5.75
C ILE A 23 -3.01 -11.24 4.43
N HIS A 24 -3.17 -10.09 3.78
CA HIS A 24 -3.87 -9.98 2.52
C HIS A 24 -3.17 -10.78 1.41
N LEU A 25 -1.84 -10.70 1.33
CA LEU A 25 -1.01 -11.48 0.41
C LEU A 25 -1.13 -12.98 0.66
N LEU A 26 -1.09 -13.41 1.92
CA LEU A 26 -1.21 -14.82 2.30
C LEU A 26 -2.58 -15.37 1.88
N VAL A 27 -3.66 -14.65 2.21
CA VAL A 27 -5.03 -15.03 1.82
C VAL A 27 -5.15 -15.10 0.30
N TYR A 28 -4.61 -14.11 -0.42
CA TYR A 28 -4.57 -14.12 -1.88
C TYR A 28 -3.85 -15.37 -2.40
N LEU A 29 -2.64 -15.69 -1.94
CA LEU A 29 -1.89 -16.86 -2.40
C LEU A 29 -2.58 -18.19 -2.07
N LEU A 30 -3.18 -18.31 -0.87
CA LEU A 30 -3.86 -19.53 -0.45
C LEU A 30 -5.12 -19.79 -1.28
N ILE A 31 -5.97 -18.77 -1.47
CA ILE A 31 -7.20 -18.92 -2.25
C ILE A 31 -6.86 -19.19 -3.71
N ASN A 32 -6.01 -18.36 -4.33
CA ASN A 32 -5.65 -18.54 -5.74
C ASN A 32 -4.92 -19.87 -5.96
N GLY A 33 -4.00 -20.25 -5.08
CA GLY A 33 -3.29 -21.52 -5.14
C GLY A 33 -4.24 -22.72 -4.98
N PHE A 34 -5.20 -22.66 -4.06
CA PHE A 34 -6.20 -23.71 -3.88
C PHE A 34 -7.07 -23.90 -5.13
N PHE A 35 -7.53 -22.80 -5.74
CA PHE A 35 -8.28 -22.86 -7.00
C PHE A 35 -7.43 -23.40 -8.15
N SER A 36 -6.20 -22.90 -8.33
CA SER A 36 -5.31 -23.38 -9.38
C SER A 36 -4.99 -24.86 -9.25
N ILE A 37 -4.75 -25.35 -8.03
CA ILE A 37 -4.49 -26.78 -7.77
C ILE A 37 -5.74 -27.60 -8.08
N ASN A 38 -6.93 -27.16 -7.68
CA ASN A 38 -8.17 -27.86 -7.97
C ASN A 38 -8.42 -27.99 -9.48
N VAL A 39 -8.17 -26.93 -10.25
CA VAL A 39 -8.33 -26.96 -11.71
C VAL A 39 -7.26 -27.86 -12.35
N LEU A 40 -6.00 -27.74 -11.93
CA LEU A 40 -4.90 -28.62 -12.38
C LEU A 40 -5.21 -30.10 -12.14
N VAL A 41 -5.70 -30.46 -10.95
CA VAL A 41 -6.05 -31.84 -10.60
C VAL A 41 -7.24 -32.32 -11.42
N ARG A 42 -8.29 -31.50 -11.61
CA ARG A 42 -9.44 -31.84 -12.46
C ARG A 42 -9.04 -32.08 -13.91
N GLU A 43 -8.16 -31.26 -14.45
CA GLU A 43 -7.59 -31.44 -15.78
C GLU A 43 -6.82 -32.75 -15.90
N TRP A 44 -5.95 -33.04 -14.93
CA TRP A 44 -5.07 -34.19 -14.98
C TRP A 44 -5.81 -35.52 -14.83
N PHE A 45 -6.90 -35.55 -14.07
CA PHE A 45 -7.68 -36.77 -13.81
C PHE A 45 -9.03 -36.87 -14.55
N GLY A 46 -9.59 -35.76 -15.03
CA GLY A 46 -10.98 -35.69 -15.50
C GLY A 46 -11.17 -35.32 -16.97
N GLY A 47 -10.12 -34.93 -17.70
CA GLY A 47 -10.20 -34.61 -19.14
C GLY A 47 -11.07 -33.39 -19.48
N SER A 48 -11.59 -32.66 -18.49
CA SER A 48 -12.35 -31.42 -18.69
C SER A 48 -11.38 -30.27 -18.95
N SER A 49 -11.49 -29.67 -20.14
CA SER A 49 -10.62 -28.62 -20.62
C SER A 49 -10.76 -27.31 -19.83
N TRP A 50 -9.63 -26.67 -19.46
CA TRP A 50 -9.52 -25.30 -18.87
C TRP A 50 -10.46 -24.25 -19.50
N ARG A 51 -10.86 -24.44 -20.76
CA ARG A 51 -11.64 -23.49 -21.55
C ARG A 51 -12.97 -23.07 -20.94
N GLU A 52 -13.72 -24.00 -20.33
CA GLU A 52 -15.02 -23.66 -19.71
C GLU A 52 -14.87 -22.80 -18.46
N SER A 53 -13.78 -22.96 -17.68
CA SER A 53 -13.56 -22.18 -16.45
C SER A 53 -12.90 -20.82 -16.69
N ILE A 54 -12.23 -20.61 -17.83
CA ILE A 54 -11.60 -19.32 -18.20
C ILE A 54 -12.61 -18.38 -18.87
N GLU A 55 -13.65 -18.91 -19.54
CA GLU A 55 -14.73 -18.11 -20.13
C GLU A 55 -15.62 -17.43 -19.08
N ASP A 56 -15.62 -17.93 -17.84
CA ASP A 56 -16.22 -17.24 -16.69
C ASP A 56 -15.39 -16.01 -16.33
N PHE A 57 -15.76 -14.87 -16.91
CA PHE A 57 -15.24 -13.53 -16.60
C PHE A 57 -15.14 -13.24 -15.08
N SER A 58 -15.97 -13.91 -14.26
CA SER A 58 -15.90 -13.87 -12.80
C SER A 58 -14.57 -14.34 -12.21
N PHE A 59 -13.95 -15.41 -12.74
CA PHE A 59 -12.68 -15.90 -12.22
C PHE A 59 -11.54 -14.92 -12.52
N PHE A 60 -11.46 -14.47 -13.78
CA PHE A 60 -10.42 -13.54 -14.20
C PHE A 60 -10.57 -12.17 -13.52
N SER A 61 -11.79 -11.65 -13.40
CA SER A 61 -12.04 -10.37 -12.72
C SER A 61 -11.69 -10.44 -11.23
N LEU A 62 -12.02 -11.54 -10.54
CA LEU A 62 -11.65 -11.70 -9.13
C LEU A 62 -10.13 -11.67 -8.94
N TRP A 63 -9.38 -12.40 -9.78
CA TRP A 63 -7.92 -12.40 -9.77
C TRP A 63 -7.34 -11.04 -10.11
N PHE A 64 -7.85 -10.39 -11.16
CA PHE A 64 -7.34 -9.11 -11.64
C PHE A 64 -7.59 -7.98 -10.64
N PHE A 65 -8.82 -7.81 -10.15
CA PHE A 65 -9.15 -6.74 -9.20
C PHE A 65 -8.50 -6.95 -7.83
N TRP A 66 -8.45 -8.19 -7.33
CA TRP A 66 -7.72 -8.47 -6.08
C TRP A 66 -6.22 -8.30 -6.25
N GLY A 67 -5.65 -8.72 -7.38
CA GLY A 67 -4.24 -8.50 -7.71
C GLY A 67 -3.90 -7.01 -7.79
N LEU A 68 -4.78 -6.20 -8.39
CA LEU A 68 -4.63 -4.75 -8.45
C LEU A 68 -4.72 -4.10 -7.06
N GLY A 69 -5.66 -4.56 -6.22
CA GLY A 69 -5.78 -4.13 -4.83
C GLY A 69 -4.55 -4.46 -4.00
N LEU A 70 -3.99 -5.66 -4.18
CA LEU A 70 -2.74 -6.09 -3.55
C LEU A 70 -1.55 -5.24 -4.00
N LEU A 71 -1.46 -4.92 -5.30
CA LEU A 71 -0.44 -4.04 -5.85
C LEU A 71 -0.51 -2.64 -5.24
N PHE A 72 -1.71 -2.06 -5.14
CA PHE A 72 -1.92 -0.75 -4.52
C PHE A 72 -1.57 -0.78 -3.02
N HIS A 73 -1.96 -1.84 -2.32
CA HIS A 73 -1.61 -2.03 -0.91
C HIS A 73 -0.08 -2.12 -0.73
N ALA A 74 0.64 -2.84 -1.61
CA ALA A 74 2.09 -2.91 -1.60
C ALA A 74 2.73 -1.52 -1.79
N ILE A 75 2.24 -0.74 -2.78
CA ILE A 75 2.69 0.63 -3.04
C ILE A 75 2.58 1.49 -1.77
N VAL A 76 1.43 1.43 -1.09
CA VAL A 76 1.16 2.20 0.14
C VAL A 76 2.02 1.72 1.32
N VAL A 77 2.16 0.41 1.52
CA VAL A 77 2.82 -0.17 2.70
C VAL A 77 4.33 -0.05 2.64
N PHE A 78 4.92 -0.23 1.46
CA PHE A 78 6.35 -0.11 1.28
C PHE A 78 6.81 1.34 1.06
N ASP A 79 5.90 2.33 1.12
CA ASP A 79 6.15 3.70 0.70
C ASP A 79 6.83 3.72 -0.70
N LEU A 80 6.50 2.75 -1.55
CA LEU A 80 6.98 2.70 -2.92
C LEU A 80 6.16 3.72 -3.68
N ASN A 81 6.57 4.98 -3.58
CA ASN A 81 5.93 6.09 -4.23
C ASN A 81 6.71 6.39 -5.52
N PRO A 82 6.44 5.70 -6.64
CA PRO A 82 7.21 5.88 -7.88
C PRO A 82 7.10 7.31 -8.44
N PHE A 83 6.09 8.08 -8.03
CA PHE A 83 5.86 9.46 -8.47
C PHE A 83 6.27 10.54 -7.45
N PHE A 84 6.32 10.22 -6.16
CA PHE A 84 6.63 11.17 -5.09
C PHE A 84 7.88 10.69 -4.37
N SER A 85 9.04 11.01 -4.94
CA SER A 85 10.30 10.72 -4.30
C SER A 85 10.37 11.37 -2.91
N LYS A 86 11.10 10.73 -2.00
CA LYS A 86 11.44 11.27 -0.68
C LYS A 86 11.97 12.71 -0.75
N ASP A 87 12.61 13.06 -1.87
CA ASP A 87 13.11 14.40 -2.18
C ASP A 87 11.99 15.45 -2.34
N TRP A 88 10.84 15.07 -2.92
CA TRP A 88 9.66 15.94 -2.96
C TRP A 88 9.09 16.18 -1.57
N GLU A 89 9.02 15.12 -0.75
CA GLU A 89 8.48 15.20 0.61
C GLU A 89 9.37 16.09 1.49
N ASP A 90 10.69 15.89 1.43
CA ASP A 90 11.67 16.72 2.12
C ASP A 90 11.61 18.19 1.67
N LYS A 91 11.48 18.45 0.36
CA LYS A 91 11.29 19.82 -0.16
C LYS A 91 9.99 20.46 0.32
N LYS A 92 8.90 19.70 0.40
CA LYS A 92 7.61 20.22 0.86
C LYS A 92 7.64 20.55 2.34
N ILE A 93 8.20 19.66 3.17
CA ILE A 93 8.39 19.89 4.61
C ILE A 93 9.26 21.14 4.84
N LYS A 94 10.37 21.27 4.10
CA LYS A 94 11.24 22.44 4.19
C LYS A 94 10.50 23.73 3.86
N ARG A 95 9.68 23.75 2.79
CA ARG A 95 8.86 24.92 2.44
C ARG A 95 7.85 25.29 3.51
N ILE A 96 7.22 24.31 4.16
CA ILE A 96 6.24 24.55 5.22
C ILE A 96 6.94 25.14 6.45
N LEU A 97 8.07 24.58 6.87
CA LEU A 97 8.87 25.10 7.99
C LEU A 97 9.34 26.55 7.72
N GLU A 98 9.86 26.82 6.53
CA GLU A 98 10.26 28.18 6.14
C GLU A 98 9.08 29.16 6.10
N ALA A 99 7.88 28.70 5.71
CA ALA A 99 6.67 29.52 5.73
C ALA A 99 6.25 29.86 7.16
N GLU A 100 6.22 28.88 8.07
CA GLU A 100 5.92 29.10 9.50
C GLU A 100 6.93 30.05 10.16
N GLN A 101 8.21 29.95 9.78
CA GLN A 101 9.26 30.77 10.35
C GLN A 101 9.14 32.23 9.90
N ARG A 102 8.90 32.47 8.61
CA ARG A 102 8.58 33.81 8.09
C ARG A 102 7.33 34.41 8.71
N GLU A 103 6.29 33.60 8.92
CA GLU A 103 5.07 34.03 9.57
C GLU A 103 5.36 34.50 11.01
N LYS A 104 6.07 33.69 11.81
CA LYS A 104 6.48 34.06 13.18
C LYS A 104 7.33 35.33 13.23
N GLU A 105 8.28 35.48 12.32
CA GLU A 105 9.10 36.69 12.21
C GLU A 105 8.23 37.92 11.89
N SER A 106 7.27 37.79 10.98
CA SER A 106 6.34 38.88 10.62
C SER A 106 5.43 39.29 11.78
N PHE A 107 4.95 38.31 12.57
CA PHE A 107 4.16 38.57 13.78
C PHE A 107 5.00 39.23 14.87
N SER A 108 6.24 38.77 15.07
CA SER A 108 7.15 39.37 16.05
C SER A 108 7.54 40.80 15.68
N ASN A 109 7.79 41.08 14.40
CA ASN A 109 8.21 42.40 13.95
C ASN A 109 7.05 43.41 14.00
N ARG A 110 5.81 42.95 13.81
CA ARG A 110 4.59 43.77 13.92
C ARG A 110 4.21 44.13 15.35
N ASN A 111 4.55 43.28 16.32
CA ASN A 111 4.31 43.54 17.75
C ASN A 111 5.41 44.39 18.42
N ASN A 112 6.54 44.60 17.74
CA ASN A 112 7.69 45.35 18.26
C ASN A 112 7.84 46.74 17.61
N GLN A 113 6.82 47.18 16.86
CA GLN A 113 6.59 48.56 16.40
C GLN A 113 5.37 49.11 17.15
#